data_AF-A0A1H6EM58-F1
#
_entry.id   AF-A0A1H6EM58-F1
#
_cell.length_a   1.000
_cell.length_b   1.000
_cell.length_c   1.000
_cell.angle_alpha   90.00
_cell.angle_beta   90.00
_cell.angle_gamma   90.00
#
_symmetry.space_group_name_H-M   'P 1'
#
loop_
_entity.id
_entity.type
_entity.pdbx_description
1 polymer ?
#
loop_
_entity_poly.entity_id
_entity_poly.type
_entity_poly.pdbx_seq_one_letter_code
_entity_poly.pdbx_strand_id
1 'polypeptide(L)'
;MQVFQPYPFHWVPAAGQRHASTDRRPEGALAYPSGTSVATLCREQVIADNSEIGWLWPTCDSCNTEAHRIARELPTTTTARSN
;
A
#
# COMPACT_ATOMS: atom_id res chain seq x y z
N MET A 1 3.30 -10.18 17.28
CA MET A 1 2.99 -11.00 16.08
C MET A 1 3.42 -10.23 14.85
N GLN A 2 4.26 -10.79 13.97
CA GLN A 2 4.59 -10.14 12.69
C GLN A 2 3.44 -10.39 11.71
N VAL A 3 2.84 -9.31 11.22
CA VAL A 3 1.90 -9.37 10.08
C VAL A 3 2.77 -9.61 8.85
N PHE A 4 2.59 -10.76 8.19
CA PHE A 4 3.25 -11.00 6.91
C PHE A 4 2.81 -9.93 5.91
N GLN A 5 3.75 -9.10 5.47
CA GLN A 5 3.54 -8.08 4.47
C GLN A 5 4.39 -8.43 3.25
N PRO A 6 3.77 -8.96 2.18
CA PRO A 6 4.52 -9.41 1.01
C PRO A 6 5.22 -8.27 0.27
N TYR A 7 4.73 -7.03 0.43
CA TYR A 7 5.28 -5.86 -0.25
C TYR A 7 5.56 -4.73 0.75
N PRO A 8 6.64 -3.94 0.56
CA PRO A 8 7.01 -2.82 1.42
C PRO A 8 6.20 -1.56 1.06
N PHE A 9 4.93 -1.73 0.67
CA PHE A 9 3.99 -0.66 0.44
C PHE A 9 2.58 -1.09 0.84
N HIS A 10 1.72 -0.11 1.03
CA HIS A 10 0.35 -0.27 1.47
C HIS A 10 -0.58 0.53 0.58
N TRP A 11 -1.71 -0.06 0.21
CA TRP A 11 -2.77 0.67 -0.47
C TRP A 11 -3.55 1.56 0.52
N VAL A 12 -3.90 2.76 0.07
CA VAL A 12 -4.56 3.82 0.82
C VAL A 12 -5.63 4.44 -0.07
N PRO A 13 -6.92 4.12 0.13
CA PRO A 13 -7.96 4.88 -0.54
C PRO A 13 -7.99 6.30 0.00
N ALA A 14 -8.04 7.28 -0.90
CA ALA A 14 -8.12 8.70 -0.59
C ALA A 14 -8.49 9.47 -1.86
N ALA A 15 -9.17 10.62 -1.71
CA ALA A 15 -9.44 11.54 -2.82
C ALA A 15 -10.05 10.90 -4.09
N GLY A 16 -10.93 9.91 -3.92
CA GLY A 16 -11.59 9.23 -5.04
C GLY A 16 -10.73 8.20 -5.79
N GLN A 17 -9.54 7.86 -5.27
CA GLN A 17 -8.63 6.88 -5.85
C GLN A 17 -7.99 5.99 -4.77
N ARG A 18 -7.39 4.87 -5.16
CA ARG A 18 -6.49 4.08 -4.31
C ARG A 18 -5.04 4.45 -4.61
N HIS A 19 -4.40 5.11 -3.65
CA HIS A 19 -2.98 5.42 -3.66
C HIS A 19 -2.16 4.31 -3.00
N ALA A 20 -0.84 4.32 -3.18
CA ALA A 20 0.07 3.46 -2.47
C ALA A 20 1.07 4.30 -1.66
N SER A 21 1.50 3.80 -0.51
CA SER A 21 2.47 4.46 0.36
C SER A 21 3.45 3.45 0.98
N THR A 22 4.68 3.88 1.18
CA THR A 22 5.71 3.16 1.96
C THR A 22 5.72 3.59 3.43
N ASP A 23 4.88 4.56 3.83
CA ASP A 23 4.82 5.04 5.19
C ASP A 23 4.42 3.92 6.15
N ARG A 24 4.96 3.94 7.36
CA ARG A 24 4.60 2.94 8.36
C ARG A 24 3.14 3.13 8.79
N ARG A 25 2.36 2.04 8.77
CA ARG A 25 1.01 2.03 9.39
C ARG A 25 1.10 2.00 10.92
N PRO A 26 0.07 2.51 11.63
CA PRO A 26 -0.05 2.31 13.07
C PRO A 26 0.06 0.83 13.45
N GLU A 27 0.66 0.54 14.60
CA GLU A 27 0.87 -0.84 15.04
C GLU A 27 -0.47 -1.58 15.21
N GLY A 28 -0.53 -2.82 14.73
CA GLY A 28 -1.77 -3.62 14.75
C GLY A 28 -2.80 -3.26 13.68
N ALA A 29 -2.60 -2.19 12.90
CA ALA A 29 -3.54 -1.78 11.88
C ALA A 29 -3.36 -2.58 10.56
N LEU A 30 -4.49 -3.05 10.01
CA LEU A 30 -4.54 -3.74 8.72
C LEU A 30 -4.61 -2.78 7.51
N ALA A 31 -4.91 -1.50 7.76
CA ALA A 31 -4.95 -0.39 6.81
C ALA A 31 -4.67 0.93 7.56
N TYR A 32 -4.44 2.05 6.88
CA TYR A 32 -4.40 3.35 7.55
C TYR A 32 -5.82 3.69 8.03
N PRO A 33 -6.01 4.10 9.30
CA PRO A 33 -7.31 4.58 9.76
C PRO A 33 -7.79 5.79 8.96
N SER A 34 -9.10 5.94 8.77
CA SER A 34 -9.66 7.14 8.13
C SER A 34 -9.22 8.40 8.87
N GLY A 35 -8.90 9.46 8.13
CA GLY A 35 -8.37 10.70 8.69
C GLY A 35 -6.84 10.72 8.86
N THR A 36 -6.14 9.60 8.63
CA THR A 36 -4.68 9.56 8.68
C THR A 36 -4.08 10.29 7.49
N SER A 37 -3.17 11.23 7.72
CA SER A 37 -2.38 11.87 6.66
C SER A 37 -1.24 10.94 6.22
N VAL A 38 -1.14 10.67 4.92
CA VAL A 38 -0.19 9.70 4.35
C VAL A 38 0.52 10.30 3.14
N ALA A 39 1.84 10.15 3.07
CA ALA A 39 2.63 10.49 1.89
C ALA A 39 2.58 9.34 0.90
N THR A 40 2.23 9.62 -0.35
CA THR A 40 1.99 8.59 -1.37
C THR A 40 3.16 8.46 -2.35
N LEU A 41 3.20 7.34 -3.09
CA LEU A 41 4.16 7.10 -4.16
C LEU A 41 4.02 8.08 -5.34
N CYS A 42 2.82 8.64 -5.55
CA CYS A 42 2.62 9.73 -6.52
C CYS A 42 3.06 11.11 -5.99
N ARG A 43 3.70 11.16 -4.81
CA ARG A 43 4.24 12.35 -4.14
C ARG A 43 3.18 13.33 -3.65
N GLU A 44 1.94 12.90 -3.55
CA GLU A 44 0.87 13.66 -2.93
C GLU A 44 0.71 13.29 -1.46
N GLN A 45 0.38 14.28 -0.63
CA GLN A 45 -0.06 14.07 0.73
C GLN A 45 -1.58 13.94 0.73
N VAL A 46 -2.11 12.79 1.18
CA VAL A 46 -3.55 12.51 1.15
C VAL A 46 -4.08 12.15 2.52
N ILE A 47 -5.39 12.33 2.72
CA ILE A 47 -6.10 11.87 3.92
C ILE A 47 -6.75 10.54 3.62
N ALA A 48 -6.38 9.50 4.36
CA ALA A 48 -6.92 8.16 4.19
C ALA A 48 -8.44 8.14 4.40
N ASP A 49 -9.12 7.42 3.53
CA ASP A 49 -10.52 7.03 3.62
C ASP A 49 -10.58 5.50 3.61
N ASN A 50 -10.67 4.90 4.80
CA ASN A 50 -10.76 3.46 4.97
C ASN A 50 -12.22 2.97 5.01
N SER A 51 -13.15 3.67 4.35
CA SER A 51 -14.51 3.17 4.13
C SER A 51 -14.51 2.04 3.09
N GLU A 52 -15.54 1.19 3.12
CA GLU A 52 -15.72 0.12 2.12
C GLU A 52 -15.79 0.68 0.69
N ILE A 53 -16.41 1.86 0.51
CA ILE A 53 -16.52 2.54 -0.78
C ILE A 53 -15.15 3.01 -1.28
N GLY A 54 -14.29 3.53 -0.40
CA GLY A 54 -12.94 3.94 -0.77
C GLY A 54 -12.16 2.81 -1.45
N TRP A 55 -12.31 1.59 -0.94
CA TRP A 55 -11.69 0.41 -1.52
C TRP A 55 -12.24 0.00 -2.88
N LEU A 56 -13.36 0.55 -3.34
CA LEU A 56 -13.91 0.31 -4.68
C LEU A 56 -13.45 1.33 -5.74
N TRP A 57 -12.78 2.39 -5.32
CA TRP A 57 -12.28 3.42 -6.24
C TRP A 57 -11.22 2.91 -7.21
N PRO A 58 -11.05 3.59 -8.37
CA PRO A 58 -9.97 3.29 -9.28
C PRO A 58 -8.60 3.46 -8.59
N THR A 59 -7.61 2.71 -9.05
CA THR A 59 -6.23 2.86 -8.57
C THR A 59 -5.59 4.08 -9.23
N CYS A 60 -4.85 4.88 -8.47
CA CYS A 60 -4.03 5.95 -9.03
C CYS A 60 -2.92 5.35 -9.93
N ASP A 61 -2.88 5.76 -11.20
CA ASP A 61 -1.97 5.18 -12.21
C ASP A 61 -0.49 5.33 -11.86
N SER A 62 -0.09 6.48 -11.30
CA SER A 62 1.29 6.72 -10.86
C SER A 62 1.67 5.83 -9.68
N CYS A 63 0.77 5.70 -8.68
CA CYS A 63 0.97 4.79 -7.56
C CYS A 63 1.03 3.33 -8.02
N ASN A 64 0.20 2.95 -8.99
CA ASN A 64 0.18 1.60 -9.54
C ASN A 64 1.50 1.25 -10.24
N THR A 65 1.99 2.15 -11.07
CA THR A 65 3.28 1.98 -11.78
C THR A 65 4.43 1.79 -10.78
N GLU A 66 4.47 2.62 -9.74
CA GLU A 66 5.54 2.58 -8.74
C GLU A 66 5.43 1.37 -7.82
N ALA A 67 4.23 0.99 -7.40
CA ALA A 67 3.99 -0.23 -6.64
C ALA A 67 4.48 -1.47 -7.40
N HIS A 68 4.22 -1.53 -8.72
CA HIS A 68 4.75 -2.59 -9.57
C HIS A 68 6.28 -2.55 -9.72
N ARG A 69 6.89 -1.35 -9.78
CA ARG A 69 8.36 -1.21 -9.78
C ARG A 69 8.96 -1.79 -8.51
N ILE A 70 8.43 -1.39 -7.34
CA ILE A 70 8.86 -1.89 -6.03
C ILE A 70 8.69 -3.41 -5.94
N ALA A 71 7.55 -3.95 -6.38
CA ALA A 71 7.28 -5.39 -6.35
C ALA A 71 8.26 -6.22 -7.19
N ARG A 72 8.76 -5.68 -8.31
CA ARG A 72 9.77 -6.35 -9.15
C ARG A 72 11.18 -6.31 -8.58
N GLU A 73 11.47 -5.34 -7.72
CA GLU A 73 12.79 -5.18 -7.09
C GLU A 73 12.95 -6.03 -5.83
N LEU A 74 11.85 -6.57 -5.30
CA LEU A 74 11.92 -7.48 -4.17
C LEU A 74 12.64 -8.78 -4.58
N PRO A 75 13.63 -9.24 -3.80
CA PRO A 75 14.25 -10.54 -4.03
C PRO A 75 13.15 -11.61 -4.01
N THR A 76 12.99 -12.33 -5.13
CA THR A 76 12.17 -13.54 -5.14
C THR A 76 12.79 -14.50 -4.14
N THR A 77 12.17 -14.66 -2.98
CA THR A 77 12.38 -15.82 -2.10
C THR A 77 11.80 -17.03 -2.82
N THR A 78 12.50 -17.50 -3.86
CA THR A 78 12.34 -18.85 -4.38
C THR A 78 12.78 -19.77 -3.26
N THR A 79 11.79 -20.30 -2.52
CA THR A 79 11.94 -21.48 -1.68
C THR A 79 12.61 -22.56 -2.52
N ALA A 80 13.91 -22.79 -2.26
CA ALA A 80 14.57 -24.02 -2.64
C ALA A 80 13.84 -25.16 -1.89
N ARG A 81 12.99 -25.89 -2.60
CA ARG A 81 12.42 -27.14 -2.12
C ARG A 81 13.48 -28.21 -2.37
N SER A 82 14.30 -28.47 -1.36
CA SER A 82 15.23 -29.59 -1.35
C SER A 82 14.42 -30.89 -1.42
N ASN A 83 14.83 -31.77 -2.33
CA ASN A 83 14.30 -33.12 -2.55
C ASN A 83 14.88 -34.10 -1.54
#